data_AF-A0A520DN63-F1
#
_entry.id   AF-A0A520DN63-F1
#
_cell.length_a   1.000
_cell.length_b   1.000
_cell.length_c   1.000
_cell.angle_alpha   90.00
_cell.angle_beta   90.00
_cell.angle_gamma   90.00
#
_symmetry.space_group_name_H-M   'P 1'
#
loop_
_entity.id
_entity.type
_entity.pdbx_description
1 polymer ?
#
loop_
_entity_poly.entity_id
_entity_poly.type
_entity_poly.pdbx_seq_one_letter_code
_entity_poly.pdbx_strand_id
1 'polypeptide(L)'
;ITKAIRAVDQKHMIIIEGNGWGNNYNGVFPLWDNNMAISFHKYWNYNDQASIAHMIKTREEQNAPIWVGETGENSNTWFTDAISLFEKNNIGWAWWPLKKIGFNNPMEIKSNLNYNSVVNYMNNGGNKPKESNVYSGLMELAVHTRLENTIIHKDVIDAMIRQPHSDETKPFKANLVKEGSIIYAVDYDLGKNNQAYFDLDVADYHVATNKRTAGNRGRIYRNDGVDIQMDSTKYERYYVSNIESGEWLQYTTQVAKKGIYTLKLNTASAQDDGKISIAVNGKIVAKDIAVPNSGGAKKFIPFEVKNIALNAGKQVIKIIADTGGYNFSYIQFVK
;
A
#
# COMPACT_ATOMS: atom_id res chain seq x y z
N ILE A 1 5.36 -39.86 0.50
CA ILE A 1 6.27 -38.81 -0.02
C ILE A 1 7.49 -38.65 0.88
N THR A 2 7.35 -38.31 2.16
CA THR A 2 8.48 -38.13 3.09
C THR A 2 9.46 -39.30 3.16
N LYS A 3 8.98 -40.55 3.19
CA LYS A 3 9.84 -41.75 3.10
C LYS A 3 10.73 -41.77 1.84
N ALA A 4 10.21 -41.33 0.71
CA ALA A 4 10.95 -41.28 -0.56
C ALA A 4 11.98 -40.13 -0.56
N ILE A 5 11.64 -38.97 0.00
CA ILE A 5 12.59 -37.87 0.22
C ILE A 5 13.73 -38.36 1.10
N ARG A 6 13.43 -39.00 2.23
CA ARG A 6 14.47 -39.52 3.14
C ARG A 6 15.35 -40.59 2.49
N ALA A 7 14.85 -41.40 1.56
CA ALA A 7 15.70 -42.35 0.85
C ALA A 7 16.89 -41.69 0.10
N VAL A 8 16.79 -40.39 -0.23
CA VAL A 8 17.84 -39.63 -0.92
C VAL A 8 18.43 -38.48 -0.10
N ASP A 9 17.66 -37.87 0.80
CA ASP A 9 18.05 -36.69 1.58
C ASP A 9 17.69 -36.83 3.06
N GLN A 10 18.70 -37.12 3.87
CA GLN A 10 18.61 -37.31 5.31
C GLN A 10 18.88 -36.02 6.11
N LYS A 11 19.25 -34.91 5.45
CA LYS A 11 19.79 -33.72 6.12
C LYS A 11 18.84 -32.53 6.11
N HIS A 12 18.15 -32.27 5.01
CA HIS A 12 17.34 -31.06 4.91
C HIS A 12 16.00 -31.19 5.63
N MET A 13 15.56 -30.06 6.19
CA MET A 13 14.27 -29.93 6.86
C MET A 13 13.14 -30.15 5.85
N ILE A 14 12.12 -30.92 6.24
CA ILE A 14 10.89 -31.06 5.45
C ILE A 14 9.85 -30.10 6.03
N ILE A 15 9.42 -29.13 5.22
CA ILE A 15 8.30 -28.25 5.57
C ILE A 15 7.01 -28.91 5.06
N ILE A 16 6.09 -29.23 5.96
CA ILE A 16 4.77 -29.77 5.61
C ILE A 16 3.71 -28.70 5.72
N GLU A 17 2.67 -28.82 4.92
CA GLU A 17 1.57 -27.88 4.88
C GLU A 17 0.23 -28.61 4.97
N GLY A 18 -0.76 -27.94 5.57
CA GLY A 18 -2.11 -28.46 5.67
C GLY A 18 -2.90 -28.33 4.37
N ASN A 19 -4.06 -28.99 4.32
CA ASN A 19 -5.02 -28.78 3.24
C ASN A 19 -5.81 -27.48 3.47
N GLY A 20 -6.65 -27.07 2.51
CA GLY A 20 -7.58 -25.95 2.69
C GLY A 20 -6.86 -24.65 3.03
N TRP A 21 -6.07 -24.14 2.07
CA TRP A 21 -5.23 -22.95 2.25
C TRP A 21 -4.18 -23.13 3.35
N GLY A 22 -3.55 -24.30 3.44
CA GLY A 22 -2.46 -24.52 4.40
C GLY A 22 -2.86 -24.69 5.87
N ASN A 23 -4.15 -24.66 6.22
CA ASN A 23 -4.60 -24.52 7.61
C ASN A 23 -5.27 -25.79 8.21
N ASN A 24 -5.59 -26.80 7.39
CA ASN A 24 -6.24 -28.02 7.86
C ASN A 24 -5.24 -29.19 7.99
N TYR A 25 -4.93 -29.56 9.24
CA TYR A 25 -4.01 -30.65 9.59
C TYR A 25 -4.71 -31.91 10.12
N ASN A 26 -6.01 -32.08 9.86
CA ASN A 26 -6.72 -33.28 10.29
C ASN A 26 -6.06 -34.55 9.72
N GLY A 27 -5.65 -35.46 10.61
CA GLY A 27 -4.97 -36.71 10.26
C GLY A 27 -3.47 -36.58 9.96
N VAL A 28 -2.87 -35.41 10.17
CA VAL A 28 -1.41 -35.19 9.97
C VAL A 28 -0.61 -35.51 11.23
N PHE A 29 -1.12 -35.16 12.40
CA PHE A 29 -0.40 -35.31 13.66
C PHE A 29 -0.57 -36.69 14.31
N PRO A 30 0.44 -37.18 15.06
CA PRO A 30 1.71 -36.54 15.37
C PRO A 30 2.70 -36.53 14.19
N LEU A 31 3.68 -35.61 14.21
CA LEU A 31 4.77 -35.62 13.23
C LEU A 31 5.57 -36.93 13.30
N TRP A 32 6.04 -37.41 12.14
CA TRP A 32 6.70 -38.71 11.97
C TRP A 32 8.20 -38.63 11.68
N ASP A 33 8.78 -37.42 11.64
CA ASP A 33 10.19 -37.17 11.37
C ASP A 33 10.68 -36.02 12.26
N ASN A 34 11.89 -36.15 12.83
CA ASN A 34 12.43 -35.22 13.81
C ASN A 34 13.02 -33.94 13.18
N ASN A 35 13.06 -33.84 11.85
CA ASN A 35 13.59 -32.69 11.12
C ASN A 35 12.50 -32.12 10.18
N MET A 36 11.42 -31.67 10.80
CA MET A 36 10.24 -31.11 10.13
C MET A 36 9.88 -29.72 10.66
N ALA A 37 9.23 -28.92 9.82
CA ALA A 37 8.52 -27.71 10.21
C ALA A 37 7.10 -27.70 9.63
N ILE A 38 6.22 -26.92 10.25
CA ILE A 38 4.80 -26.84 9.92
C ILE A 38 4.52 -25.49 9.26
N SER A 39 4.12 -25.50 7.99
CA SER A 39 3.75 -24.32 7.21
C SER A 39 2.26 -24.09 7.18
N PHE A 40 1.81 -22.86 7.43
CA PHE A 40 0.41 -22.45 7.32
C PHE A 40 0.29 -21.15 6.52
N HIS A 41 -0.92 -20.84 6.05
CA HIS A 41 -1.21 -19.56 5.38
C HIS A 41 -1.97 -18.62 6.31
N LYS A 42 -1.86 -17.32 6.08
CA LYS A 42 -2.69 -16.31 6.76
C LYS A 42 -3.15 -15.23 5.80
N TYR A 43 -4.46 -14.96 5.79
CA TYR A 43 -5.06 -13.96 4.90
C TYR A 43 -6.28 -13.29 5.55
N TRP A 44 -6.42 -11.97 5.33
CA TRP A 44 -7.64 -11.15 5.53
C TRP A 44 -8.36 -11.26 6.89
N ASN A 45 -7.71 -11.75 7.93
CA ASN A 45 -8.18 -11.72 9.32
C ASN A 45 -7.31 -10.77 10.15
N TYR A 46 -7.69 -10.54 11.41
CA TYR A 46 -6.95 -9.65 12.31
C TYR A 46 -5.51 -10.12 12.53
N ASN A 47 -4.60 -9.17 12.74
CA ASN A 47 -3.19 -9.44 13.06
C ASN A 47 -2.96 -9.39 14.57
N ASP A 48 -3.66 -10.27 15.30
CA ASP A 48 -3.56 -10.39 16.75
C ASP A 48 -3.09 -11.81 17.18
N GLN A 49 -2.78 -11.94 18.47
CA GLN A 49 -2.34 -13.23 19.04
C GLN A 49 -3.40 -14.33 18.91
N ALA A 50 -4.69 -13.98 19.04
CA ALA A 50 -5.78 -14.94 18.93
C ALA A 50 -5.83 -15.58 17.53
N SER A 51 -5.56 -14.79 16.49
CA SER A 51 -5.60 -15.23 15.09
C SER A 51 -4.58 -16.31 14.75
N ILE A 52 -3.48 -16.42 15.51
CA ILE A 52 -2.41 -17.41 15.30
C ILE A 52 -2.25 -18.39 16.48
N ALA A 53 -3.08 -18.26 17.52
CA ALA A 53 -2.98 -19.07 18.74
C ALA A 53 -3.04 -20.57 18.46
N HIS A 54 -3.85 -20.99 17.48
CA HIS A 54 -3.96 -22.38 17.08
C HIS A 54 -2.63 -22.93 16.51
N MET A 55 -1.90 -22.14 15.70
CA MET A 55 -0.60 -22.55 15.17
C MET A 55 0.49 -22.54 16.24
N ILE A 56 0.45 -21.57 17.17
CA ILE A 56 1.34 -21.58 18.35
C ILE A 56 1.10 -22.85 19.18
N LYS A 57 -0.16 -23.21 19.44
CA LYS A 57 -0.50 -24.46 20.13
C LYS A 57 0.05 -25.68 19.40
N THR A 58 -0.13 -25.73 18.08
CA THR A 58 0.43 -26.79 17.23
C THR A 58 1.95 -26.89 17.35
N ARG A 59 2.68 -25.76 17.34
CA ARG A 59 4.15 -25.74 17.56
C ARG A 59 4.53 -26.43 18.87
N GLU A 60 3.85 -26.09 19.96
CA GLU A 60 4.17 -26.66 21.28
C GLU A 60 3.80 -28.14 21.36
N GLU A 61 2.63 -28.54 20.86
CA GLU A 61 2.14 -29.93 20.90
C GLU A 61 2.97 -30.87 20.02
N GLN A 62 3.49 -30.37 18.89
CA GLN A 62 4.30 -31.15 17.97
C GLN A 62 5.81 -31.00 18.21
N ASN A 63 6.21 -30.07 19.10
CA ASN A 63 7.60 -29.70 19.33
C ASN A 63 8.37 -29.45 18.01
N ALA A 64 7.78 -28.62 17.13
CA ALA A 64 8.33 -28.36 15.80
C ALA A 64 8.15 -26.90 15.38
N PRO A 65 9.12 -26.28 14.67
CA PRO A 65 8.98 -24.92 14.17
C PRO A 65 7.74 -24.73 13.29
N ILE A 66 7.15 -23.54 13.36
CA ILE A 66 6.08 -23.12 12.44
C ILE A 66 6.59 -22.02 11.50
N TRP A 67 6.03 -21.99 10.30
CA TRP A 67 6.41 -21.08 9.21
C TRP A 67 5.14 -20.56 8.52
N VAL A 68 5.10 -19.29 8.16
CA VAL A 68 4.05 -18.78 7.27
C VAL A 68 4.50 -19.01 5.84
N GLY A 69 3.96 -20.05 5.19
CA GLY A 69 4.32 -20.45 3.83
C GLY A 69 3.80 -19.50 2.76
N GLU A 70 2.66 -18.88 3.04
CA GLU A 70 1.98 -18.01 2.10
C GLU A 70 1.10 -16.99 2.84
N THR A 71 1.26 -15.72 2.51
CA THR A 71 0.45 -14.63 3.04
C THR A 71 0.60 -13.41 2.15
N GLY A 72 -0.35 -12.47 2.19
CA GLY A 72 -0.31 -11.24 1.40
C GLY A 72 -1.70 -10.79 0.96
N GLU A 73 -1.77 -10.22 -0.25
CA GLU A 73 -3.02 -9.74 -0.87
C GLU A 73 -3.86 -8.79 0.02
N ASN A 74 -3.20 -7.81 0.63
CA ASN A 74 -3.78 -6.84 1.56
C ASN A 74 -2.98 -5.52 1.52
N SER A 75 -3.33 -4.55 2.36
CA SER A 75 -2.67 -3.24 2.44
C SER A 75 -1.31 -3.31 3.16
N ASN A 76 -0.52 -2.25 3.00
CA ASN A 76 0.76 -2.05 3.70
C ASN A 76 0.60 -2.03 5.22
N THR A 77 -0.52 -1.49 5.74
CA THR A 77 -0.85 -1.56 7.18
C THR A 77 -0.98 -3.01 7.62
N TRP A 78 -1.75 -3.81 6.89
CA TRP A 78 -1.90 -5.23 7.20
C TRP A 78 -0.58 -5.98 7.10
N PHE A 79 0.23 -5.69 6.06
CA PHE A 79 1.54 -6.32 5.86
C PHE A 79 2.46 -6.05 7.05
N THR A 80 2.57 -4.79 7.45
CA THR A 80 3.39 -4.33 8.58
C THR A 80 2.97 -5.05 9.88
N ASP A 81 1.67 -5.08 10.16
CA ASP A 81 1.14 -5.66 11.40
C ASP A 81 1.28 -7.19 11.43
N ALA A 82 1.08 -7.86 10.30
CA ALA A 82 1.24 -9.31 10.18
C ALA A 82 2.71 -9.72 10.38
N ILE A 83 3.66 -9.03 9.74
CA ILE A 83 5.10 -9.30 9.92
C ILE A 83 5.51 -9.05 11.37
N SER A 84 5.06 -7.94 11.96
CA SER A 84 5.30 -7.63 13.38
C SER A 84 4.78 -8.74 14.30
N LEU A 85 3.59 -9.29 14.00
CA LEU A 85 3.01 -10.41 14.75
C LEU A 85 3.84 -11.70 14.62
N PHE A 86 4.27 -12.03 13.40
CA PHE A 86 5.05 -13.25 13.14
C PHE A 86 6.41 -13.20 13.83
N GLU A 87 7.14 -12.11 13.66
CA GLU A 87 8.48 -11.96 14.18
C GLU A 87 8.49 -11.87 15.71
N LYS A 88 7.50 -11.21 16.31
CA LYS A 88 7.29 -11.23 17.76
C LYS A 88 7.12 -12.65 18.32
N ASN A 89 6.60 -13.58 17.53
CA ASN A 89 6.37 -14.97 17.91
C ASN A 89 7.46 -15.94 17.40
N ASN A 90 8.56 -15.42 16.84
CA ASN A 90 9.63 -16.19 16.20
C ASN A 90 9.11 -17.11 15.08
N ILE A 91 8.20 -16.60 14.24
CA ILE A 91 7.65 -17.29 13.09
C ILE A 91 8.24 -16.66 11.83
N GLY A 92 8.94 -17.45 11.02
CA GLY A 92 9.42 -17.00 9.72
C GLY A 92 8.30 -16.95 8.68
N TRP A 93 8.49 -16.18 7.61
CA TRP A 93 7.44 -15.91 6.63
C TRP A 93 7.93 -15.89 5.18
N ALA A 94 7.08 -16.34 4.26
CA ALA A 94 7.18 -16.17 2.82
C ALA A 94 5.96 -15.39 2.30
N TRP A 95 6.21 -14.37 1.50
CA TRP A 95 5.17 -13.44 1.04
C TRP A 95 4.73 -13.73 -0.38
N TRP A 96 3.42 -13.83 -0.58
CA TRP A 96 2.81 -13.99 -1.89
C TRP A 96 2.04 -12.73 -2.31
N PRO A 97 2.26 -12.21 -3.53
CA PRO A 97 3.34 -12.52 -4.47
C PRO A 97 4.50 -11.51 -4.39
N LEU A 98 5.70 -11.93 -4.81
CA LEU A 98 6.80 -10.99 -5.09
C LEU A 98 6.48 -10.11 -6.30
N LYS A 99 5.92 -10.72 -7.36
CA LYS A 99 5.74 -10.10 -8.68
C LYS A 99 4.43 -10.52 -9.33
N LYS A 100 3.57 -9.56 -9.67
CA LYS A 100 2.30 -9.77 -10.41
C LYS A 100 1.84 -8.48 -11.08
N ILE A 101 0.74 -8.53 -11.84
CA ILE A 101 -0.02 -7.33 -12.21
C ILE A 101 -0.78 -6.83 -10.98
N GLY A 102 -0.67 -5.55 -10.65
CA GLY A 102 -1.26 -4.95 -9.45
C GLY A 102 -0.21 -4.31 -8.53
N PHE A 103 -0.70 -3.50 -7.59
CA PHE A 103 0.10 -2.54 -6.82
C PHE A 103 0.47 -3.01 -5.41
N ASN A 104 -0.12 -4.11 -4.93
CA ASN A 104 0.02 -4.60 -3.56
C ASN A 104 1.12 -5.67 -3.40
N ASN A 105 2.20 -5.53 -4.15
CA ASN A 105 3.35 -6.43 -4.17
C ASN A 105 4.63 -5.65 -4.51
N PRO A 106 5.83 -6.12 -4.13
CA PRO A 106 7.07 -5.39 -4.36
C PRO A 106 7.36 -5.03 -5.83
N MET A 107 6.97 -5.89 -6.78
CA MET A 107 7.29 -5.74 -8.20
C MET A 107 6.06 -5.86 -9.11
N GLU A 108 5.55 -4.76 -9.65
CA GLU A 108 4.40 -4.80 -10.54
C GLU A 108 4.78 -5.03 -12.01
N ILE A 109 4.11 -6.00 -12.63
CA ILE A 109 4.16 -6.25 -14.07
C ILE A 109 3.24 -5.25 -14.76
N LYS A 110 3.79 -4.46 -15.68
CA LYS A 110 3.01 -3.53 -16.50
C LYS A 110 2.05 -4.29 -17.41
N SER A 111 0.76 -3.97 -17.31
CA SER A 111 -0.22 -4.44 -18.29
C SER A 111 -0.07 -3.70 -19.63
N ASN A 112 -0.80 -4.14 -20.65
CA ASN A 112 -0.90 -3.48 -21.95
C ASN A 112 -2.35 -3.54 -22.48
N LEU A 113 -2.67 -2.67 -23.45
CA LEU A 113 -4.04 -2.53 -23.97
C LEU A 113 -4.57 -3.83 -24.60
N ASN A 114 -3.70 -4.60 -25.26
CA ASN A 114 -4.09 -5.85 -25.90
C ASN A 114 -4.43 -6.93 -24.86
N TYR A 115 -3.61 -7.10 -23.83
CA TYR A 115 -3.90 -8.00 -22.70
C TYR A 115 -5.16 -7.55 -21.95
N ASN A 116 -5.32 -6.25 -21.68
CA ASN A 116 -6.53 -5.71 -21.06
C ASN A 116 -7.79 -6.02 -21.87
N SER A 117 -7.71 -6.00 -23.21
CA SER A 117 -8.84 -6.39 -24.07
C SER A 117 -9.23 -7.86 -23.91
N VAL A 118 -8.25 -8.76 -23.67
CA VAL A 118 -8.50 -10.19 -23.39
C VAL A 118 -9.18 -10.35 -22.04
N VAL A 119 -8.65 -9.70 -21.01
CA VAL A 119 -9.25 -9.72 -19.66
C VAL A 119 -10.69 -9.21 -19.69
N ASN A 120 -10.92 -8.09 -20.38
CA ASN A 120 -12.25 -7.52 -20.53
C ASN A 120 -13.22 -8.48 -21.25
N TYR A 121 -12.77 -9.12 -22.33
CA TYR A 121 -13.57 -10.11 -23.05
C TYR A 121 -13.89 -11.35 -22.20
N MET A 122 -12.91 -11.87 -21.43
CA MET A 122 -13.12 -13.03 -20.56
C MET A 122 -14.08 -12.73 -19.40
N ASN A 123 -14.01 -11.53 -18.83
CA ASN A 123 -14.84 -11.14 -17.69
C ASN A 123 -16.24 -10.69 -18.09
N ASN A 124 -16.38 -10.01 -19.24
CA ASN A 124 -17.62 -9.31 -19.61
C ASN A 124 -18.21 -9.73 -20.97
N GLY A 125 -17.53 -10.60 -21.74
CA GLY A 125 -17.93 -10.94 -23.11
C GLY A 125 -17.72 -9.80 -24.10
N GLY A 126 -18.58 -9.72 -25.13
CA GLY A 126 -18.55 -8.70 -26.17
C GLY A 126 -17.70 -9.06 -27.38
N ASN A 127 -17.10 -8.05 -28.03
CA ASN A 127 -16.30 -8.26 -29.24
C ASN A 127 -15.04 -9.07 -28.94
N LYS A 128 -14.93 -10.25 -29.55
CA LYS A 128 -13.75 -11.10 -29.42
C LYS A 128 -12.50 -10.36 -29.92
N PRO A 129 -11.42 -10.25 -29.12
CA PRO A 129 -10.17 -9.67 -29.57
C PRO A 129 -9.59 -10.44 -30.77
N LYS A 130 -8.97 -9.72 -31.71
CA LYS A 130 -8.27 -10.34 -32.84
C LYS A 130 -7.13 -11.22 -32.34
N GLU A 131 -6.96 -12.41 -32.92
CA GLU A 131 -5.92 -13.37 -32.53
C GLU A 131 -4.50 -12.75 -32.52
N SER A 132 -4.18 -11.91 -33.51
CA SER A 132 -2.91 -11.18 -33.55
C SER A 132 -2.72 -10.20 -32.38
N ASN A 133 -3.80 -9.58 -31.90
CA ASN A 133 -3.76 -8.70 -30.73
C ASN A 133 -3.57 -9.52 -29.45
N VAL A 134 -4.23 -10.68 -29.34
CA VAL A 134 -4.04 -11.59 -28.21
C VAL A 134 -2.58 -12.04 -28.13
N TYR A 135 -2.02 -12.53 -29.24
CA TYR A 135 -0.63 -12.99 -29.29
C TYR A 135 0.35 -11.87 -28.93
N SER A 136 0.23 -10.71 -29.58
CA SER A 136 1.12 -9.56 -29.29
C SER A 136 1.01 -9.08 -27.85
N GLY A 137 -0.21 -8.97 -27.29
CA GLY A 137 -0.43 -8.56 -25.92
C GLY A 137 0.16 -9.52 -24.88
N LEU A 138 0.03 -10.83 -25.10
CA LEU A 138 0.63 -11.84 -24.23
C LEU A 138 2.17 -11.86 -24.33
N MET A 139 2.73 -11.70 -25.53
CA MET A 139 4.19 -11.63 -25.70
C MET A 139 4.79 -10.36 -25.11
N GLU A 140 4.12 -9.22 -25.24
CA GLU A 140 4.51 -7.97 -24.56
C GLU A 140 4.44 -8.14 -23.04
N LEU A 141 3.37 -8.77 -22.52
CA LEU A 141 3.26 -9.07 -21.09
C LEU A 141 4.39 -9.99 -20.61
N ALA A 142 4.76 -11.01 -21.39
CA ALA A 142 5.89 -11.89 -21.10
C ALA A 142 7.20 -11.11 -20.98
N VAL A 143 7.43 -10.13 -21.87
CA VAL A 143 8.58 -9.21 -21.77
C VAL A 143 8.51 -8.34 -20.53
N HIS A 144 7.33 -7.83 -20.16
CA HIS A 144 7.13 -7.03 -18.94
C HIS A 144 7.33 -7.83 -17.64
N THR A 145 7.33 -9.17 -17.69
CA THR A 145 7.65 -9.99 -16.51
C THR A 145 9.12 -9.97 -16.13
N ARG A 146 10.03 -9.52 -17.01
CA ARG A 146 11.45 -9.37 -16.68
C ARG A 146 11.63 -8.31 -15.59
N LEU A 147 12.55 -8.56 -14.65
CA LEU A 147 12.68 -7.74 -13.44
C LEU A 147 12.93 -6.26 -13.75
N GLU A 148 13.78 -5.98 -14.74
CA GLU A 148 14.13 -4.65 -15.21
C GLU A 148 12.96 -3.85 -15.80
N ASN A 149 11.87 -4.53 -16.17
CA ASN A 149 10.68 -3.91 -16.75
C ASN A 149 9.55 -3.66 -15.73
N THR A 150 9.71 -4.16 -14.51
CA THR A 150 8.71 -4.03 -13.45
C THR A 150 8.71 -2.64 -12.81
N ILE A 151 7.56 -2.26 -12.24
CA ILE A 151 7.47 -1.09 -11.36
C ILE A 151 7.82 -1.56 -9.95
N ILE A 152 8.76 -0.88 -9.30
CA ILE A 152 9.16 -1.19 -7.93
C ILE A 152 8.33 -0.37 -6.96
N HIS A 153 7.53 -1.05 -6.13
CA HIS A 153 6.69 -0.45 -5.09
C HIS A 153 7.47 -0.26 -3.80
N LYS A 154 8.09 0.91 -3.68
CA LYS A 154 8.94 1.27 -2.53
C LYS A 154 8.16 1.31 -1.22
N ASP A 155 6.89 1.66 -1.27
CA ASP A 155 5.96 1.65 -0.14
C ASP A 155 5.73 0.23 0.39
N VAL A 156 5.50 -0.74 -0.50
CA VAL A 156 5.34 -2.16 -0.11
C VAL A 156 6.64 -2.68 0.53
N ILE A 157 7.79 -2.41 -0.08
CA ILE A 157 9.08 -2.84 0.47
C ILE A 157 9.35 -2.20 1.84
N ASP A 158 9.05 -0.91 1.99
CA ASP A 158 9.23 -0.20 3.25
C ASP A 158 8.31 -0.73 4.36
N ALA A 159 7.05 -1.02 4.02
CA ALA A 159 6.06 -1.64 4.90
C ALA A 159 6.45 -3.05 5.35
N MET A 160 7.12 -3.82 4.50
CA MET A 160 7.54 -5.18 4.84
C MET A 160 8.84 -5.24 5.64
N ILE A 161 9.77 -4.32 5.41
CA ILE A 161 11.14 -4.46 5.95
C ILE A 161 11.44 -3.46 7.07
N ARG A 162 11.03 -2.19 6.92
CA ARG A 162 11.39 -1.15 7.89
C ARG A 162 10.30 -0.93 8.93
N GLN A 163 9.06 -0.79 8.48
CA GLN A 163 7.95 -0.41 9.33
C GLN A 163 7.65 -1.42 10.47
N PRO A 164 7.87 -2.74 10.33
CA PRO A 164 7.69 -3.67 11.46
C PRO A 164 8.60 -3.36 12.66
N HIS A 165 9.70 -2.63 12.42
CA HIS A 165 10.73 -2.33 13.41
C HIS A 165 10.88 -0.84 13.75
N SER A 166 10.14 0.05 13.08
CA SER A 166 10.33 1.50 13.22
C SER A 166 9.09 2.29 12.86
N ASP A 167 8.79 3.31 13.67
CA ASP A 167 7.74 4.30 13.42
C ASP A 167 8.24 5.55 12.69
N GLU A 168 9.54 5.61 12.35
CA GLU A 168 10.08 6.76 11.61
C GLU A 168 9.37 6.93 10.26
N THR A 169 9.29 8.16 9.77
CA THR A 169 8.78 8.44 8.42
C THR A 169 9.93 8.78 7.48
N LYS A 170 9.77 8.44 6.19
CA LYS A 170 10.74 8.77 5.14
C LYS A 170 10.06 9.50 3.99
N PRO A 171 10.72 10.48 3.35
CA PRO A 171 10.17 11.10 2.15
C PRO A 171 10.02 10.07 1.03
N PHE A 172 8.84 10.00 0.39
CA PHE A 172 8.59 9.11 -0.74
C PHE A 172 9.40 9.51 -1.99
N LYS A 173 9.59 10.82 -2.18
CA LYS A 173 10.47 11.44 -3.18
C LYS A 173 11.30 12.54 -2.53
N ALA A 174 12.37 12.98 -3.21
CA ALA A 174 13.31 13.96 -2.65
C ALA A 174 12.68 15.31 -2.22
N ASN A 175 11.50 15.68 -2.78
CA ASN A 175 10.70 16.84 -2.36
C ASN A 175 11.50 18.14 -2.16
N LEU A 176 12.33 18.49 -3.15
CA LEU A 176 13.11 19.74 -3.15
C LEU A 176 12.20 20.94 -3.41
N VAL A 177 12.11 21.85 -2.45
CA VAL A 177 11.27 23.04 -2.51
C VAL A 177 12.11 24.26 -2.94
N LYS A 178 11.79 24.77 -4.13
CA LYS A 178 12.26 26.03 -4.72
C LYS A 178 11.07 26.74 -5.36
N GLU A 179 11.30 27.92 -5.93
CA GLU A 179 10.27 28.67 -6.63
C GLU A 179 9.57 27.82 -7.70
N GLY A 180 8.24 27.75 -7.63
CA GLY A 180 7.40 26.98 -8.55
C GLY A 180 7.44 25.46 -8.36
N SER A 181 8.16 24.92 -7.36
CA SER A 181 8.21 23.47 -7.09
C SER A 181 6.82 22.91 -6.84
N ILE A 182 6.58 21.68 -7.33
CA ILE A 182 5.34 20.93 -7.11
C ILE A 182 5.65 19.67 -6.31
N ILE A 183 4.84 19.39 -5.30
CA ILE A 183 4.76 18.09 -4.61
C ILE A 183 3.36 17.53 -4.86
N TYR A 184 3.28 16.33 -5.46
CA TYR A 184 1.99 15.68 -5.68
C TYR A 184 1.42 15.16 -4.36
N ALA A 185 0.10 15.25 -4.21
CA ALA A 185 -0.58 14.83 -2.99
C ALA A 185 -0.35 13.33 -2.69
N VAL A 186 -0.26 12.51 -3.74
CA VAL A 186 -0.02 11.06 -3.64
C VAL A 186 1.41 10.70 -3.20
N ASP A 187 2.33 11.67 -3.20
CA ASP A 187 3.75 11.51 -2.84
C ASP A 187 4.01 11.86 -1.36
N TYR A 188 3.02 11.66 -0.48
CA TYR A 188 3.18 11.79 0.97
C TYR A 188 4.24 10.82 1.51
N ASP A 189 4.73 11.03 2.73
CA ASP A 189 5.80 10.23 3.31
C ASP A 189 5.48 8.72 3.35
N LEU A 190 6.53 7.91 3.33
CA LEU A 190 6.51 6.50 3.69
C LEU A 190 6.44 6.34 5.21
N GLY A 191 5.57 5.46 5.68
CA GLY A 191 5.42 5.11 7.09
C GLY A 191 4.02 4.59 7.38
N LYS A 192 3.79 4.20 8.63
CA LYS A 192 2.52 3.64 9.08
C LYS A 192 1.40 4.66 9.04
N ASN A 193 0.16 4.15 9.02
CA ASN A 193 -1.00 4.94 9.39
C ASN A 193 -0.80 5.57 10.78
N ASN A 194 -1.25 6.81 10.96
CA ASN A 194 -1.01 7.67 12.11
C ASN A 194 0.46 8.13 12.33
N GLN A 195 1.41 7.77 11.45
CA GLN A 195 2.79 8.26 11.48
C GLN A 195 3.14 9.14 10.27
N ALA A 196 2.93 8.65 9.04
CA ALA A 196 3.21 9.38 7.79
C ALA A 196 1.96 9.95 7.12
N TYR A 197 0.81 9.32 7.36
CA TYR A 197 -0.51 9.75 6.93
C TYR A 197 -1.54 9.25 7.94
N PHE A 198 -2.79 9.68 7.82
CA PHE A 198 -3.92 9.07 8.51
C PHE A 198 -5.11 8.95 7.58
N ASP A 199 -5.64 7.73 7.50
CA ASP A 199 -6.85 7.34 6.77
C ASP A 199 -7.74 6.47 7.68
N LEU A 200 -9.06 6.54 7.48
CA LEU A 200 -10.05 5.79 8.27
C LEU A 200 -10.24 4.34 7.79
N ASP A 201 -9.87 4.03 6.54
CA ASP A 201 -9.92 2.69 5.95
C ASP A 201 -8.52 2.28 5.48
N VAL A 202 -7.88 1.36 6.21
CA VAL A 202 -6.44 1.09 6.00
C VAL A 202 -6.09 -0.36 5.71
N ALA A 203 -7.02 -1.30 5.81
CA ALA A 203 -6.76 -2.73 5.66
C ALA A 203 -8.05 -3.53 5.48
N ASP A 204 -7.96 -4.73 4.87
CA ASP A 204 -9.07 -5.67 4.72
C ASP A 204 -9.03 -6.77 5.79
N TYR A 205 -10.11 -6.86 6.58
CA TYR A 205 -10.29 -7.87 7.63
C TYR A 205 -11.54 -8.74 7.41
N HIS A 206 -12.03 -8.87 6.17
CA HIS A 206 -13.33 -9.48 5.89
C HIS A 206 -13.52 -10.92 6.37
N VAL A 207 -12.45 -11.71 6.55
CA VAL A 207 -12.57 -13.07 7.11
C VAL A 207 -13.01 -13.01 8.59
N ALA A 208 -12.64 -11.96 9.30
CA ALA A 208 -13.02 -11.75 10.69
C ALA A 208 -14.27 -10.86 10.85
N THR A 209 -14.53 -9.94 9.92
CA THR A 209 -15.60 -8.93 10.04
C THR A 209 -16.83 -9.19 9.17
N ASN A 210 -16.73 -10.08 8.17
CA ASN A 210 -17.68 -10.20 7.06
C ASN A 210 -17.90 -8.90 6.26
N LYS A 211 -17.02 -7.91 6.40
CA LYS A 211 -17.07 -6.64 5.68
C LYS A 211 -15.75 -6.43 4.93
N ARG A 212 -15.83 -6.34 3.61
CA ARG A 212 -14.69 -5.96 2.77
C ARG A 212 -14.43 -4.48 2.88
N THR A 213 -13.18 -4.16 3.18
CA THR A 213 -12.59 -2.82 3.15
C THR A 213 -11.44 -2.85 2.17
N ALA A 214 -11.11 -1.72 1.55
CA ALA A 214 -10.13 -1.71 0.45
C ALA A 214 -8.76 -1.21 0.88
N GLY A 215 -8.64 -0.51 2.02
CA GLY A 215 -7.60 0.50 2.12
C GLY A 215 -7.83 1.53 1.01
N ASN A 216 -6.78 1.82 0.23
CA ASN A 216 -6.86 2.60 -1.00
C ASN A 216 -7.93 2.07 -1.98
N ARG A 217 -9.10 2.71 -2.00
CA ARG A 217 -10.29 2.35 -2.78
C ARG A 217 -10.06 2.41 -4.29
N GLY A 218 -9.13 3.26 -4.74
CA GLY A 218 -8.75 3.35 -6.14
C GLY A 218 -7.76 2.29 -6.60
N ARG A 219 -7.17 1.52 -5.67
CA ARG A 219 -6.35 0.34 -5.95
C ARG A 219 -5.21 0.60 -6.94
N ILE A 220 -4.51 1.71 -6.75
CA ILE A 220 -3.48 2.19 -7.68
C ILE A 220 -2.43 3.03 -6.97
N TYR A 221 -1.25 3.09 -7.58
CA TYR A 221 -0.09 3.89 -7.17
C TYR A 221 0.61 3.43 -5.89
N ARG A 222 -0.12 3.29 -4.77
CA ARG A 222 0.42 2.88 -3.46
C ARG A 222 -0.52 1.91 -2.77
N ASN A 223 0.06 0.98 -2.01
CA ASN A 223 -0.66 -0.02 -1.23
C ASN A 223 -0.96 0.41 0.22
N ASP A 224 -0.72 1.67 0.52
CA ASP A 224 -1.11 2.33 1.76
C ASP A 224 -2.64 2.53 1.85
N GLY A 225 -3.11 3.04 2.98
CA GLY A 225 -4.54 3.29 3.22
C GLY A 225 -5.12 4.42 2.37
N VAL A 226 -4.32 5.45 2.06
CA VAL A 226 -4.80 6.66 1.36
C VAL A 226 -5.44 6.33 0.02
N ASP A 227 -6.67 6.82 -0.14
CA ASP A 227 -7.43 6.70 -1.37
C ASP A 227 -6.83 7.48 -2.54
N ILE A 228 -6.41 6.78 -3.58
CA ILE A 228 -5.71 7.38 -4.74
C ILE A 228 -6.42 6.98 -6.03
N GLN A 229 -6.70 7.96 -6.89
CA GLN A 229 -7.26 7.73 -8.22
C GLN A 229 -6.36 8.28 -9.31
N MET A 230 -6.46 7.68 -10.49
CA MET A 230 -5.83 8.19 -11.72
C MET A 230 -6.68 9.29 -12.34
N ASP A 231 -6.04 10.40 -12.72
CA ASP A 231 -6.63 11.41 -13.60
C ASP A 231 -6.63 10.87 -15.04
N SER A 232 -7.77 10.35 -15.48
CA SER A 232 -7.93 9.76 -16.83
C SER A 232 -7.69 10.73 -17.98
N THR A 233 -7.60 12.05 -17.70
CA THR A 233 -7.34 13.08 -18.72
C THR A 233 -5.85 13.36 -18.90
N LYS A 234 -4.98 12.84 -18.02
CA LYS A 234 -3.55 13.12 -18.02
C LYS A 234 -2.73 11.85 -17.87
N TYR A 235 -1.64 11.77 -18.61
CA TYR A 235 -0.73 10.63 -18.53
C TYR A 235 -0.03 10.55 -17.18
N GLU A 236 -0.09 9.40 -16.51
CA GLU A 236 0.55 9.09 -15.23
C GLU A 236 0.34 10.17 -14.15
N ARG A 237 -0.89 10.69 -14.06
CA ARG A 237 -1.28 11.62 -13.00
C ARG A 237 -2.28 10.98 -12.07
N TYR A 238 -2.06 11.21 -10.79
CA TYR A 238 -2.87 10.70 -9.71
C TYR A 238 -3.24 11.83 -8.75
N TYR A 239 -4.32 11.65 -8.03
CA TYR A 239 -4.77 12.55 -6.97
C TYR A 239 -5.30 11.73 -5.81
N VAL A 240 -5.27 12.32 -4.62
CA VAL A 240 -5.92 11.76 -3.44
C VAL A 240 -7.42 12.05 -3.56
N SER A 241 -8.22 11.02 -3.38
CA SER A 241 -9.68 11.07 -3.46
C SER A 241 -10.32 10.70 -2.12
N ASN A 242 -11.65 10.79 -2.04
CA ASN A 242 -12.41 10.23 -0.90
C ASN A 242 -11.94 10.74 0.48
N ILE A 243 -11.35 11.94 0.52
CA ILE A 243 -10.80 12.51 1.75
C ILE A 243 -11.92 12.72 2.76
N GLU A 244 -11.80 12.06 3.91
CA GLU A 244 -12.74 12.12 5.02
C GLU A 244 -12.25 13.12 6.09
N SER A 245 -13.18 13.56 6.97
CA SER A 245 -12.83 14.52 8.02
C SER A 245 -11.91 13.87 9.06
N GLY A 246 -10.84 14.57 9.41
CA GLY A 246 -9.81 14.11 10.35
C GLY A 246 -8.59 13.45 9.68
N GLU A 247 -8.68 13.12 8.39
CA GLU A 247 -7.57 12.55 7.62
C GLU A 247 -6.44 13.55 7.39
N TRP A 248 -5.22 13.07 7.21
CA TRP A 248 -4.08 13.93 6.95
C TRP A 248 -2.95 13.26 6.19
N LEU A 249 -2.17 14.08 5.49
CA LEU A 249 -1.01 13.67 4.71
C LEU A 249 0.20 14.49 5.13
N GLN A 250 1.34 13.83 5.37
CA GLN A 250 2.60 14.50 5.70
C GLN A 250 3.61 14.41 4.55
N TYR A 251 4.38 15.48 4.36
CA TYR A 251 5.42 15.60 3.36
C TYR A 251 6.70 16.11 4.03
N THR A 252 7.72 15.27 4.08
CA THR A 252 9.09 15.68 4.39
C THR A 252 9.68 16.33 3.14
N THR A 253 10.11 17.58 3.30
CA THR A 253 10.63 18.42 2.22
C THR A 253 12.04 18.92 2.53
N GLN A 254 12.78 19.26 1.48
CA GLN A 254 14.05 19.96 1.59
C GLN A 254 13.90 21.36 0.98
N VAL A 255 13.82 22.39 1.81
CA VAL A 255 13.61 23.78 1.37
C VAL A 255 14.95 24.43 1.03
N ALA A 256 15.09 24.88 -0.21
CA ALA A 256 16.35 25.44 -0.70
C ALA A 256 16.71 26.80 -0.08
N LYS A 257 15.72 27.66 0.18
CA LYS A 257 15.94 29.00 0.73
C LYS A 257 14.86 29.34 1.76
N LYS A 258 15.26 29.83 2.94
CA LYS A 258 14.31 30.36 3.93
C LYS A 258 13.46 31.48 3.32
N GLY A 259 12.19 31.56 3.69
CA GLY A 259 11.33 32.67 3.33
C GLY A 259 9.87 32.44 3.70
N ILE A 260 9.04 33.39 3.27
CA ILE A 260 7.59 33.29 3.33
C ILE A 260 7.12 32.77 1.98
N TYR A 261 6.28 31.75 1.99
CA TYR A 261 5.77 31.10 0.79
C TYR A 261 4.25 31.22 0.76
N THR A 262 3.72 31.31 -0.46
CA THR A 262 2.34 30.99 -0.80
C THR A 262 2.29 29.54 -1.28
N LEU A 263 1.46 28.73 -0.63
CA LEU A 263 1.15 27.38 -1.08
C LEU A 263 -0.08 27.43 -1.99
N LYS A 264 0.05 27.01 -3.24
CA LYS A 264 -1.10 26.79 -4.12
C LYS A 264 -1.53 25.34 -4.03
N LEU A 265 -2.71 25.09 -3.50
CA LEU A 265 -3.26 23.76 -3.32
C LEU A 265 -4.25 23.49 -4.43
N ASN A 266 -3.95 22.51 -5.27
CA ASN A 266 -4.80 22.15 -6.40
C ASN A 266 -5.79 21.08 -5.98
N THR A 267 -7.04 21.50 -5.75
CA THR A 267 -8.13 20.65 -5.27
C THR A 267 -9.30 20.65 -6.25
N ALA A 268 -10.16 19.65 -6.12
CA ALA A 268 -11.44 19.60 -6.81
C ALA A 268 -12.55 19.33 -5.79
N SER A 269 -13.59 20.15 -5.80
CA SER A 269 -14.75 19.98 -4.92
C SER A 269 -16.04 20.28 -5.69
N ALA A 270 -17.09 19.54 -5.37
CA ALA A 270 -18.45 19.83 -5.85
C ALA A 270 -19.29 20.62 -4.82
N GLN A 271 -18.74 20.79 -3.61
CA GLN A 271 -19.39 21.40 -2.44
C GLN A 271 -18.48 22.46 -1.81
N ASP A 272 -19.03 23.28 -0.91
CA ASP A 272 -18.34 24.40 -0.24
C ASP A 272 -17.99 24.10 1.23
N ASP A 273 -18.13 22.84 1.66
CA ASP A 273 -17.96 22.40 3.05
C ASP A 273 -16.51 22.02 3.41
N GLY A 274 -15.71 21.61 2.43
CA GLY A 274 -14.33 21.17 2.63
C GLY A 274 -13.46 22.22 3.31
N LYS A 275 -12.66 21.79 4.29
CA LYS A 275 -11.73 22.65 5.05
C LYS A 275 -10.41 21.97 5.31
N ILE A 276 -9.35 22.75 5.30
CA ILE A 276 -8.01 22.28 5.60
C ILE A 276 -7.28 23.12 6.65
N SER A 277 -6.41 22.44 7.37
CA SER A 277 -5.37 23.05 8.18
C SER A 277 -3.99 22.61 7.68
N ILE A 278 -3.00 23.48 7.85
CA ILE A 278 -1.61 23.20 7.47
C ILE A 278 -0.76 23.29 8.73
N ALA A 279 0.02 22.25 9.00
CA ALA A 279 1.06 22.27 10.01
C ALA A 279 2.45 22.27 9.37
N VAL A 280 3.39 23.00 9.96
CA VAL A 280 4.81 22.96 9.62
C VAL A 280 5.59 22.56 10.86
N ASN A 281 6.36 21.48 10.78
CA ASN A 281 7.12 20.88 11.88
C ASN A 281 6.26 20.68 13.16
N GLY A 282 5.04 20.18 12.98
CA GLY A 282 4.10 19.90 14.07
C GLY A 282 3.30 21.11 14.58
N LYS A 283 3.58 22.34 14.11
CA LYS A 283 2.83 23.54 14.50
C LYS A 283 1.83 23.94 13.42
N ILE A 284 0.56 24.13 13.78
CA ILE A 284 -0.46 24.69 12.88
C ILE A 284 -0.05 26.13 12.48
N VAL A 285 0.04 26.37 11.17
CA VAL A 285 0.41 27.68 10.58
C VAL A 285 -0.72 28.30 9.77
N ALA A 286 -1.68 27.50 9.32
CA ALA A 286 -2.94 27.94 8.71
C ALA A 286 -4.04 26.99 9.19
N LYS A 287 -5.22 27.53 9.53
CA LYS A 287 -6.29 26.76 10.15
C LYS A 287 -7.63 27.05 9.49
N ASP A 288 -8.49 26.03 9.38
CA ASP A 288 -9.88 26.14 8.94
C ASP A 288 -10.02 26.86 7.57
N ILE A 289 -9.05 26.65 6.67
CA ILE A 289 -9.03 27.27 5.34
C ILE A 289 -10.05 26.55 4.47
N ALA A 290 -11.05 27.29 3.98
CA ALA A 290 -12.07 26.76 3.10
C ALA A 290 -11.46 26.29 1.77
N VAL A 291 -11.85 25.08 1.35
CA VAL A 291 -11.56 24.55 0.01
C VAL A 291 -12.65 25.07 -0.93
N PRO A 292 -12.32 25.91 -1.93
CA PRO A 292 -13.33 26.46 -2.81
C PRO A 292 -14.02 25.38 -3.67
N ASN A 293 -15.33 25.53 -3.90
CA ASN A 293 -16.05 24.74 -4.89
C ASN A 293 -15.50 25.03 -6.29
N SER A 294 -14.96 24.01 -6.93
CA SER A 294 -14.35 24.12 -8.26
C SER A 294 -15.34 23.81 -9.40
N GLY A 295 -16.57 23.42 -9.04
CA GLY A 295 -17.65 23.05 -9.96
C GLY A 295 -17.67 21.57 -10.32
N GLY A 296 -16.99 20.70 -9.55
CA GLY A 296 -17.10 19.25 -9.71
C GLY A 296 -15.90 18.45 -9.21
N ALA A 297 -16.12 17.19 -8.85
CA ALA A 297 -15.15 16.31 -8.21
C ALA A 297 -13.86 16.03 -9.02
N LYS A 298 -13.85 16.29 -10.33
CA LYS A 298 -12.65 16.11 -11.19
C LYS A 298 -12.17 17.40 -11.85
N LYS A 299 -12.76 18.55 -11.50
CA LYS A 299 -12.35 19.86 -12.02
C LYS A 299 -11.38 20.51 -11.04
N PHE A 300 -10.09 20.27 -11.22
CA PHE A 300 -9.09 20.79 -10.29
C PHE A 300 -8.78 22.26 -10.54
N ILE A 301 -8.80 23.07 -9.49
CA ILE A 301 -8.45 24.49 -9.50
C ILE A 301 -7.53 24.78 -8.30
N PRO A 302 -6.40 25.49 -8.49
CA PRO A 302 -5.54 25.87 -7.39
C PRO A 302 -6.14 27.04 -6.59
N PHE A 303 -6.09 26.96 -5.27
CA PHE A 303 -6.33 28.10 -4.38
C PHE A 303 -5.10 28.38 -3.51
N GLU A 304 -4.96 29.62 -3.04
CA GLU A 304 -3.74 30.11 -2.38
C GLU A 304 -3.89 30.14 -0.85
N VAL A 305 -2.90 29.58 -0.16
CA VAL A 305 -2.68 29.79 1.27
C VAL A 305 -1.39 30.58 1.45
N LYS A 306 -1.51 31.84 1.83
CA LYS A 306 -0.40 32.80 1.91
C LYS A 306 0.30 32.76 3.27
N ASN A 307 1.44 33.43 3.35
CA ASN A 307 2.16 33.71 4.59
C ASN A 307 2.72 32.47 5.32
N ILE A 308 3.09 31.42 4.58
CA ILE A 308 3.66 30.20 5.16
C ILE A 308 5.18 30.36 5.31
N ALA A 309 5.64 30.60 6.54
CA ALA A 309 7.06 30.71 6.83
C ALA A 309 7.76 29.33 6.81
N LEU A 310 8.74 29.17 5.93
CA LEU A 310 9.57 27.96 5.83
C LEU A 310 11.05 28.31 6.06
N ASN A 311 11.71 27.54 6.92
CA ASN A 311 13.17 27.62 7.06
C ASN A 311 13.86 26.83 5.95
N ALA A 312 15.10 27.20 5.61
CA ALA A 312 15.93 26.37 4.73
C ALA A 312 16.25 25.03 5.41
N GLY A 313 16.43 23.97 4.62
CA GLY A 313 16.68 22.63 5.13
C GLY A 313 15.42 21.76 5.20
N LYS A 314 15.51 20.69 6.00
CA LYS A 314 14.40 19.77 6.23
C LYS A 314 13.22 20.51 6.84
N GLN A 315 12.04 20.41 6.25
CA GLN A 315 10.77 20.88 6.79
C GLN A 315 9.71 19.80 6.60
N VAL A 316 8.89 19.57 7.62
CA VAL A 316 7.78 18.62 7.56
C VAL A 316 6.47 19.39 7.43
N ILE A 317 5.77 19.21 6.32
CA ILE A 317 4.49 19.88 6.04
C ILE A 317 3.39 18.84 6.17
N LYS A 318 2.37 19.12 6.97
CA LYS A 318 1.19 18.26 7.12
C LYS A 318 -0.05 19.01 6.64
N ILE A 319 -0.81 18.39 5.73
CA ILE A 319 -2.11 18.86 5.27
C ILE A 319 -3.16 18.03 6.00
N ILE A 320 -4.05 18.71 6.73
CA ILE A 320 -5.08 18.10 7.57
C ILE A 320 -6.43 18.45 6.97
N ALA A 321 -7.28 17.45 6.75
CA ALA A 321 -8.65 17.62 6.33
C ALA A 321 -9.54 17.87 7.56
N ASP A 322 -9.72 19.14 7.96
CA ASP A 322 -10.64 19.48 9.06
C ASP A 322 -12.08 19.08 8.71
N THR A 323 -12.43 19.19 7.43
CA THR A 323 -13.66 18.66 6.84
C THR A 323 -13.32 18.13 5.46
N GLY A 324 -13.67 16.87 5.18
CA GLY A 324 -13.40 16.18 3.92
C GLY A 324 -14.26 16.68 2.74
N GLY A 325 -14.52 15.80 1.76
CA GLY A 325 -15.47 16.10 0.66
C GLY A 325 -14.84 16.73 -0.59
N TYR A 326 -13.52 16.75 -0.68
CA TYR A 326 -12.77 17.24 -1.85
C TYR A 326 -11.69 16.23 -2.28
N ASN A 327 -11.19 16.39 -3.50
CA ASN A 327 -10.03 15.66 -4.03
C ASN A 327 -8.82 16.60 -4.06
N PHE A 328 -7.62 16.04 -3.90
CA PHE A 328 -6.39 16.81 -3.76
C PHE A 328 -5.28 16.28 -4.68
N SER A 329 -4.74 17.15 -5.54
CA SER A 329 -3.79 16.76 -6.58
C SER A 329 -2.35 17.13 -6.26
N TYR A 330 -2.07 18.38 -5.86
CA TYR A 330 -0.70 18.82 -5.57
C TYR A 330 -0.63 20.08 -4.71
N ILE A 331 0.56 20.30 -4.13
CA ILE A 331 1.01 21.54 -3.50
C ILE A 331 2.04 22.18 -4.43
N GLN A 332 1.84 23.43 -4.82
CA GLN A 332 2.85 24.24 -5.48
C GLN A 332 3.37 25.32 -4.53
N PHE A 333 4.68 25.49 -4.50
CA PHE A 333 5.36 26.44 -3.63
C PHE A 333 5.76 27.68 -4.42
N VAL A 334 5.22 28.84 -4.06
CA VAL A 334 5.55 30.14 -4.65
C VAL A 334 6.10 31.03 -3.54
N LYS A 335 7.24 31.67 -3.76
CA LYS A 335 7.93 32.50 -2.78
C LYS A 335 7.62 33.97 -2.99
#